data_AF-A0A428J361-F1
#
_entry.id   AF-A0A428J361-F1
#
_cell.length_a   1.000
_cell.length_b   1.000
_cell.length_c   1.000
_cell.angle_alpha   90.00
_cell.angle_beta   90.00
_cell.angle_gamma   90.00
#
_symmetry.space_group_name_H-M   'P 1'
#
loop_
_entity.id
_entity.type
_entity.pdbx_description
1 polymer ?
#
loop_
_entity_poly.entity_id
_entity_poly.type
_entity_poly.pdbx_seq_one_letter_code
_entity_poly.pdbx_strand_id
1 'polypeptide(L)' 'MKTESINSKEDLVSFIDKLKNDFETNKTEWENLSLDDYLEAIKGWVEDTNSLPSNPNWNTFAEILMAGKYYE' A
#
# COMPACT_ATOMS: atom_id res chain seq x y z
N MET A 1 6.75 2.77 7.28
CA MET A 1 7.09 3.46 6.01
C MET A 1 6.20 4.69 5.88
N LYS A 2 6.67 5.82 5.33
CA LYS A 2 5.81 7.00 5.14
C LYS A 2 5.42 7.14 3.67
N THR A 3 4.15 7.42 3.39
CA THR A 3 3.62 7.67 2.04
C THR A 3 3.75 9.14 1.62
N GLU A 4 3.81 10.08 2.57
CA GLU A 4 3.76 11.56 2.42
C GLU A 4 4.81 12.23 1.49
N SER A 5 5.56 11.50 0.67
CA SER A 5 6.63 12.02 -0.18
C SER A 5 6.59 11.50 -1.62
N ILE A 6 5.54 10.80 -2.05
CA ILE A 6 5.48 10.22 -3.41
C ILE A 6 4.89 11.23 -4.40
N ASN A 7 5.76 11.91 -5.14
CA ASN A 7 5.36 12.98 -6.07
C ASN A 7 5.67 12.66 -7.54
N SER A 8 6.39 11.58 -7.79
CA SER A 8 6.81 11.16 -9.13
C SER A 8 6.63 9.65 -9.33
N LYS A 9 6.78 9.22 -10.60
CA LYS A 9 6.81 7.81 -10.95
C LYS A 9 8.01 7.12 -10.28
N GLU A 10 9.15 7.79 -10.24
CA GLU A 10 10.39 7.29 -9.65
C GLU A 10 10.25 7.09 -8.13
N ASP A 11 9.56 8.00 -7.45
CA ASP A 11 9.23 7.85 -6.03
C ASP A 11 8.34 6.63 -5.79
N LEU A 12 7.34 6.41 -6.65
CA LEU A 12 6.43 5.26 -6.53
C LEU A 12 7.21 3.95 -6.74
N VAL A 13 8.09 3.89 -7.75
CA VAL A 13 8.94 2.71 -7.97
C VAL A 13 9.81 2.44 -6.74
N SER A 14 10.46 3.46 -6.19
CA SER A 14 11.26 3.32 -4.97
C SER A 14 10.43 2.84 -3.77
N PHE A 15 9.18 3.29 -3.67
CA PHE A 15 8.27 2.86 -2.62
C PHE A 15 7.85 1.40 -2.77
N ILE A 16 7.50 0.95 -3.99
CA ILE A 16 7.14 -0.45 -4.24
C ILE A 16 8.31 -1.36 -3.87
N ASP A 17 9.54 -1.00 -4.24
CA ASP A 17 10.73 -1.76 -3.86
C ASP A 17 10.91 -1.83 -2.34
N LYS A 18 10.71 -0.70 -1.64
CA LYS A 18 10.77 -0.66 -0.17
C LYS A 18 9.67 -1.53 0.45
N LEU A 19 8.44 -1.46 -0.07
CA LEU A 19 7.30 -2.22 0.43
C LEU A 19 7.52 -3.73 0.27
N LYS A 20 8.02 -4.17 -0.90
CA LYS A 20 8.43 -5.56 -1.13
C LYS A 20 9.52 -5.99 -0.14
N ASN A 21 10.56 -5.18 0.03
CA ASN A 21 11.64 -5.51 0.95
C ASN A 21 11.14 -5.60 2.40
N ASP A 22 10.24 -4.70 2.80
CA ASP A 22 9.59 -4.72 4.12
C ASP A 22 8.76 -5.99 4.34
N PHE A 23 8.01 -6.45 3.33
CA PHE A 23 7.34 -7.74 3.38
C PHE A 23 8.32 -8.88 3.61
N GLU A 24 9.44 -8.91 2.88
CA GLU A 24 10.44 -9.98 2.99
C GLU A 24 11.14 -9.99 4.36
N THR A 25 11.45 -8.82 4.91
CA THR A 25 12.21 -8.70 6.17
C THR A 25 11.33 -8.74 7.42
N ASN A 26 10.09 -8.26 7.33
CA ASN A 26 9.20 -8.03 8.48
C ASN A 26 7.89 -8.81 8.36
N LYS A 27 7.90 -10.02 7.80
CA LYS A 27 6.69 -10.84 7.58
C LYS A 27 5.75 -10.93 8.80
N THR A 28 6.30 -11.03 10.01
CA THR A 28 5.49 -11.12 11.24
C THR A 28 4.72 -9.85 11.59
N GLU A 29 5.01 -8.73 10.92
CA GLU A 29 4.31 -7.45 11.09
C GLU A 29 3.23 -7.22 10.02
N TRP A 30 3.04 -8.16 9.10
CA TRP A 30 2.04 -8.07 8.03
C TRP A 30 0.82 -8.91 8.40
N GLU A 31 -0.37 -8.33 8.23
CA GLU A 31 -1.62 -9.08 8.37
C GLU A 31 -1.75 -10.09 7.22
N ASN A 32 -1.42 -9.66 6.00
CA ASN A 32 -1.63 -10.41 4.77
C ASN A 32 -0.34 -11.05 4.25
N LEU A 33 -0.25 -12.38 4.34
CA LEU A 33 0.97 -13.15 4.00
C LEU A 33 0.93 -13.80 2.62
N SER A 34 -0.25 -13.90 1.99
CA SER A 34 -0.40 -14.36 0.62
C SER A 34 -0.76 -13.20 -0.30
N LEU A 35 -0.55 -13.38 -1.61
CA LEU A 35 -0.97 -12.38 -2.60
C LEU A 35 -2.50 -12.23 -2.60
N ASP A 36 -3.23 -13.33 -2.41
CA ASP A 36 -4.69 -13.33 -2.43
C ASP A 36 -5.24 -12.50 -1.25
N ASP A 37 -4.76 -12.76 -0.02
CA ASP A 37 -5.16 -11.99 1.17
C ASP A 37 -4.80 -10.50 1.02
N TYR A 38 -3.61 -10.21 0.49
CA TYR A 38 -3.15 -8.83 0.29
C TYR A 38 -4.03 -8.06 -0.70
N LEU A 39 -4.49 -8.71 -1.77
CA LEU A 39 -5.39 -8.09 -2.75
C LEU A 39 -6.80 -7.92 -2.20
N GLU A 40 -7.30 -8.86 -1.40
CA GLU A 40 -8.60 -8.73 -0.73
C GLU A 40 -8.59 -7.58 0.28
N ALA A 41 -7.52 -7.46 1.08
CA ALA A 41 -7.33 -6.37 2.03
C ALA A 41 -7.27 -5.00 1.35
N ILE A 42 -6.55 -4.88 0.23
CA ILE A 42 -6.53 -3.64 -0.57
C ILE A 42 -7.95 -3.29 -1.03
N LYS A 43 -8.67 -4.27 -1.59
CA LYS A 43 -10.04 -4.06 -2.08
C LYS A 43 -10.96 -3.60 -0.94
N GLY A 44 -10.96 -4.31 0.18
CA GLY A 44 -11.78 -3.98 1.34
C GLY A 44 -11.52 -2.57 1.85
N TRP A 45 -10.24 -2.19 2.00
CA TRP A 45 -9.89 -0.82 2.40
C TRP A 45 -10.36 0.24 1.40
N VAL A 46 -10.22 0.01 0.09
CA VAL A 46 -10.68 0.94 -0.94
C VAL A 46 -12.20 1.08 -0.95
N GLU A 47 -12.95 0.00 -0.67
CA GLU A 47 -14.42 0.03 -0.55
C GLU A 47 -14.88 0.80 0.68
N ASP A 48 -14.15 0.70 1.80
CA ASP A 48 -14.53 1.30 3.08
C ASP A 48 -14.08 2.77 3.24
N THR A 49 -12.97 3.14 2.61
CA THR A 49 -12.36 4.45 2.84
C THR A 49 -13.11 5.59 2.13
N ASN A 50 -13.28 6.71 2.83
CA ASN A 50 -13.76 7.97 2.25
C ASN A 50 -12.62 9.00 2.04
N SER A 51 -11.36 8.59 2.24
CA SER A 51 -10.20 9.50 2.22
C SER A 51 -9.59 9.69 0.83
N LEU A 52 -9.99 8.89 -0.16
CA LEU A 52 -9.43 8.95 -1.50
C LEU A 52 -9.92 10.21 -2.24
N PRO A 53 -9.03 11.01 -2.83
CA PRO A 53 -9.44 12.19 -3.60
C PRO A 53 -10.11 11.78 -4.92
N SER A 54 -10.99 12.63 -5.43
CA SER A 54 -11.64 12.42 -6.73
C SER A 54 -10.67 12.37 -7.91
N ASN A 55 -9.48 12.96 -7.77
CA ASN A 55 -8.38 12.86 -8.71
C ASN A 55 -7.16 12.24 -8.02
N PRO A 56 -6.98 10.90 -8.10
CA PRO A 56 -5.89 10.21 -7.46
C PRO A 56 -4.53 10.60 -8.06
N ASN A 57 -3.49 10.55 -7.23
CA ASN A 57 -2.11 10.82 -7.64
C ASN A 57 -1.18 9.66 -7.22
N TRP A 58 0.12 9.83 -7.39
CA TRP A 58 1.10 8.80 -7.03
C TRP A 58 1.11 8.46 -5.54
N ASN A 59 0.90 9.44 -4.66
CA ASN A 59 0.73 9.20 -3.23
C ASN A 59 -0.54 8.39 -2.93
N THR A 60 -1.65 8.66 -3.62
CA THR A 60 -2.88 7.86 -3.49
C THR A 60 -2.63 6.38 -3.80
N PHE A 61 -1.86 6.08 -4.85
CA PHE A 61 -1.45 4.71 -5.15
C PHE A 61 -0.60 4.09 -4.04
N ALA A 62 0.31 4.87 -3.45
CA ALA A 62 1.14 4.41 -2.33
C ALA A 62 0.31 4.05 -1.09
N GLU A 63 -0.69 4.87 -0.78
CA GLU A 63 -1.63 4.64 0.32
C GLU A 63 -2.45 3.36 0.11
N ILE A 64 -2.98 3.16 -1.11
CA ILE A 64 -3.70 1.94 -1.49
C ILE A 64 -2.82 0.70 -1.30
N LEU A 65 -1.57 0.74 -1.75
CA LEU A 65 -0.64 -0.38 -1.57
C LEU A 65 -0.29 -0.61 -0.09
N MET A 66 -0.11 0.47 0.68
CA MET A 66 0.19 0.39 2.11
C MET A 66 -0.98 -0.20 2.91
N ALA A 67 -2.23 0.02 2.49
CA ALA A 67 -3.40 -0.55 3.13
C ALA A 67 -3.38 -2.08 3.15
N GLY A 68 -2.92 -2.71 2.06
CA GLY A 68 -2.78 -4.16 1.97
C GLY A 68 -1.84 -4.78 3.02
N LYS A 69 -0.96 -3.99 3.65
CA LYS A 69 -0.13 -4.48 4.76
C LYS A 69 -0.92 -4.64 6.08
N TYR A 70 -1.95 -3.82 6.31
CA TYR A 70 -2.56 -3.63 7.64
C TYR A 70 -4.06 -3.92 7.71
N TYR A 71 -4.78 -3.85 6.60
CA TYR A 71 -6.22 -4.07 6.58
C TYR A 71 -6.50 -5.58 6.58
N GLU A 72 -7.52 -6.00 7.35
CA GLU A 72 -7.90 -7.42 7.54
C GLU A 72 -8.87 -7.95 6.47
#